data_AF-A0A9D1S1N5-F1
#
_entry.id   AF-A0A9D1S1N5-F1
#
_cell.length_a   1.000
_cell.length_b   1.000
_cell.length_c   1.000
_cell.angle_alpha   90.00
_cell.angle_beta   90.00
_cell.angle_gamma   90.00
#
_symmetry.space_group_name_H-M   'P 1'
#
loop_
_entity.id
_entity.type
_entity.pdbx_description
1 polymer ?
#
loop_
_entity_poly.entity_id
_entity_poly.type
_entity_poly.pdbx_seq_one_letter_code
_entity_poly.pdbx_strand_id
1 'polypeptide(L)'
;MSSPTQVDGRTRRRRHLPIAITLTGTVLLFLVGLLTGYASHDGLSHLAADPETIDETTWTFSSILARNAGVALSLYTGTISLGLTTIITLPVLGLYIGATARIGIESVGWWAVAGSAGWYVGPEFLGCLIAAAGGLYPLVSASLPFDSEVPRWKRYLQAAPGSLLLLSLSVGLIILGAGIEILVIDS
;
A
#
# COMPACT_ATOMS: atom_id res chain seq x y z
N MET A 1 20.52 -39.84 -6.60
CA MET A 1 21.34 -38.61 -6.70
C MET A 1 20.51 -37.56 -7.41
N SER A 2 19.99 -36.57 -6.68
CA SER A 2 19.31 -35.41 -7.26
C SER A 2 20.31 -34.55 -8.03
N SER A 3 19.97 -34.10 -9.24
CA SER A 3 20.88 -33.28 -10.06
C SER A 3 21.19 -31.95 -9.36
N PRO A 4 22.42 -31.43 -9.47
CA PRO A 4 22.80 -30.15 -8.86
C PRO A 4 21.93 -28.96 -9.31
N THR A 5 21.27 -29.06 -10.46
CA THR A 5 20.30 -28.05 -10.95
C THR A 5 18.97 -28.03 -10.17
N GLN A 6 18.57 -29.10 -9.49
CA GLN A 6 17.31 -29.13 -8.71
C GLN A 6 17.44 -28.46 -7.32
N VAL A 7 18.63 -28.43 -6.74
CA VAL A 7 18.85 -27.86 -5.40
C VAL A 7 18.76 -26.33 -5.43
N ASP A 8 19.27 -25.72 -6.50
CA ASP A 8 19.35 -24.26 -6.64
C ASP A 8 17.98 -23.59 -6.92
N GLY A 9 17.08 -24.31 -7.59
CA GLY A 9 15.71 -23.84 -7.84
C GLY A 9 14.83 -23.78 -6.58
N ARG A 10 15.01 -24.71 -5.63
CA ARG A 10 14.21 -24.78 -4.40
C ARG A 10 14.58 -23.70 -3.39
N THR A 11 15.88 -23.41 -3.25
CA THR A 11 16.39 -22.34 -2.37
C THR A 11 15.97 -20.96 -2.88
N ARG A 12 16.02 -20.72 -4.20
CA ARG A 12 15.58 -19.46 -4.80
C ARG A 12 14.08 -19.23 -4.64
N ARG A 13 13.25 -20.25 -4.90
CA ARG A 13 11.78 -20.16 -4.77
C ARG A 13 11.33 -19.88 -3.33
N ARG A 14 12.01 -20.45 -2.33
CA ARG A 14 11.74 -20.19 -0.90
C ARG A 14 12.03 -18.75 -0.48
N ARG A 15 13.00 -18.08 -1.10
CA ARG A 15 13.37 -16.69 -0.78
C ARG A 15 12.34 -15.66 -1.25
N HIS A 16 11.72 -15.87 -2.41
CA HIS A 16 10.80 -14.88 -3.01
C HIS A 16 9.33 -15.08 -2.60
N LEU A 17 8.99 -16.28 -2.11
CA LEU A 17 7.60 -16.63 -1.77
C LEU A 17 6.98 -15.72 -0.69
N PRO A 18 7.68 -15.35 0.41
CA PRO A 18 7.09 -14.44 1.41
C PRO A 18 6.75 -13.06 0.82
N ILE A 19 7.59 -12.53 -0.07
CA ILE A 19 7.37 -11.24 -0.76
C ILE A 19 6.15 -11.33 -1.68
N ALA A 20 6.04 -12.42 -2.46
CA ALA A 20 4.91 -12.61 -3.35
C ALA A 20 3.59 -12.72 -2.58
N ILE A 21 3.58 -13.45 -1.45
CA ILE A 21 2.41 -13.58 -0.58
C ILE A 21 2.02 -12.23 0.02
N THR A 22 2.98 -11.44 0.50
CA THR A 22 2.66 -10.14 1.12
C THR A 22 2.12 -9.16 0.11
N LEU A 23 2.74 -9.04 -1.08
CA LEU A 23 2.25 -8.19 -2.17
C LEU A 23 0.85 -8.60 -2.64
N THR A 24 0.64 -9.90 -2.85
CA THR A 24 -0.68 -10.39 -3.28
C THR A 24 -1.72 -10.16 -2.19
N GLY A 25 -1.38 -10.44 -0.94
CA GLY A 25 -2.25 -10.25 0.21
C GLY A 25 -2.65 -8.79 0.42
N THR A 26 -1.72 -7.84 0.27
CA THR A 26 -2.05 -6.41 0.40
C THR A 26 -2.91 -5.91 -0.73
N VAL A 27 -2.65 -6.33 -1.97
CA VAL A 27 -3.51 -5.98 -3.11
C VAL A 27 -4.93 -6.50 -2.89
N LEU A 28 -5.09 -7.77 -2.50
CA LEU A 28 -6.42 -8.34 -2.24
C LEU A 28 -7.13 -7.62 -1.09
N LEU A 29 -6.43 -7.37 0.01
CA LEU A 29 -7.00 -6.70 1.18
C LEU A 29 -7.44 -5.27 0.86
N PHE A 30 -6.64 -4.54 0.08
CA PHE A 30 -6.98 -3.23 -0.43
C PHE A 30 -8.20 -3.27 -1.36
N LEU A 31 -8.24 -4.22 -2.31
CA LEU A 31 -9.36 -4.36 -3.25
C LEU A 31 -10.66 -4.69 -2.54
N VAL A 32 -10.64 -5.49 -1.47
CA VAL A 32 -11.83 -5.74 -0.65
C VAL A 32 -12.37 -4.44 -0.07
N GLY A 33 -11.50 -3.61 0.51
CA GLY A 33 -11.88 -2.29 1.00
C GLY A 33 -12.42 -1.39 -0.11
N LEU A 34 -11.67 -1.26 -1.21
CA LEU A 34 -12.02 -0.41 -2.36
C LEU A 34 -13.37 -0.78 -2.97
N LEU A 35 -13.61 -2.06 -3.25
CA LEU A 35 -14.87 -2.52 -3.83
C LEU A 35 -16.04 -2.35 -2.86
N THR A 36 -15.81 -2.58 -1.57
CA THR A 36 -16.84 -2.34 -0.53
C THR A 36 -17.19 -0.86 -0.45
N GLY A 37 -16.19 0.02 -0.51
CA GLY A 37 -16.38 1.47 -0.48
C GLY A 37 -17.13 1.97 -1.72
N TYR A 38 -16.73 1.48 -2.89
CA TYR A 38 -17.36 1.82 -4.17
C TYR A 38 -18.82 1.35 -4.27
N ALA A 39 -19.13 0.17 -3.71
CA ALA A 39 -20.47 -0.40 -3.76
C ALA A 39 -21.45 0.20 -2.74
N SER A 40 -20.96 0.95 -1.74
CA SER A 40 -21.79 1.50 -0.67
C SER A 40 -22.61 2.70 -1.16
N HIS A 41 -23.86 2.46 -1.58
CA HIS A 41 -24.75 3.47 -2.18
C HIS A 41 -25.06 4.68 -1.28
N ASP A 42 -25.24 4.50 0.03
CA ASP A 42 -25.69 5.58 0.92
C ASP A 42 -24.88 5.70 2.24
N GLY A 43 -24.14 4.65 2.62
CA GLY A 43 -23.63 4.50 3.99
C GLY A 43 -22.27 5.14 4.28
N LEU A 44 -21.51 5.59 3.27
CA LEU A 44 -20.15 6.11 3.45
C LEU A 44 -19.96 7.49 2.81
N SER A 45 -21.01 8.07 2.22
CA SER A 45 -20.96 9.39 1.59
C SER A 45 -20.50 10.49 2.56
N HIS A 46 -20.84 10.37 3.85
CA HIS A 46 -20.39 11.28 4.92
C HIS A 46 -18.94 11.06 5.37
N LEU A 47 -18.33 9.90 5.07
CA LEU A 47 -16.90 9.64 5.33
C LEU A 47 -16.03 10.08 4.15
N ALA A 48 -16.60 10.10 2.94
CA ALA A 48 -15.95 10.62 1.74
C ALA A 48 -16.18 12.13 1.56
N ALA A 49 -17.27 12.67 2.11
CA ALA A 49 -17.51 14.09 2.27
C ALA A 49 -16.74 14.60 3.49
N ASP A 50 -15.41 14.66 3.38
CA ASP A 50 -14.63 15.42 4.33
C ASP A 50 -14.93 16.91 4.09
N PRO A 51 -15.52 17.65 5.05
CA PRO A 51 -15.73 19.07 4.96
C PRO A 51 -14.47 19.80 5.45
N GLU A 52 -13.27 19.33 5.08
CA GLU A 52 -12.17 20.28 4.97
C GLU A 52 -12.64 21.27 3.92
N THR A 53 -13.12 22.41 4.40
CA THR A 53 -13.00 23.69 3.73
C THR A 53 -11.76 23.57 2.87
N ILE A 54 -11.95 23.58 1.55
CA ILE A 54 -10.87 23.82 0.60
C ILE A 54 -10.42 25.24 0.95
N ASP A 55 -9.64 25.35 2.02
CA ASP A 55 -8.80 26.49 2.24
C ASP A 55 -7.93 26.45 0.98
N GLU A 56 -7.93 27.53 0.21
CA GLU A 56 -7.13 27.72 -1.00
C GLU A 56 -5.62 27.72 -0.67
N THR A 57 -5.19 26.89 0.28
CA THR A 57 -3.81 26.49 0.49
C THR A 57 -3.36 25.80 -0.78
N THR A 58 -2.54 26.52 -1.54
CA THR A 58 -1.78 26.01 -2.67
C THR A 58 -1.13 24.70 -2.23
N TRP A 59 -1.54 23.58 -2.83
CA TRP A 59 -0.96 22.28 -2.52
C TRP A 59 0.53 22.35 -2.84
N THR A 60 1.36 22.28 -1.79
CA THR A 60 2.82 22.28 -1.93
C THR A 60 3.33 20.85 -2.00
N PHE A 61 4.48 20.66 -2.65
CA PHE A 61 5.16 19.35 -2.71
C PHE A 61 5.30 18.73 -1.31
N SER A 62 5.66 19.55 -0.33
CA SER A 62 5.81 19.15 1.07
C SER A 62 4.51 18.68 1.70
N SER A 63 3.37 19.32 1.40
CA SER A 63 2.06 18.93 1.93
C SER A 63 1.57 17.60 1.35
N ILE A 64 1.72 17.39 0.03
CA ILE A 64 1.40 16.14 -0.65
C ILE A 64 2.28 15.02 -0.11
N LEU A 65 3.60 15.25 -0.07
CA LEU A 65 4.56 14.29 0.43
C LEU A 65 4.29 13.93 1.89
N ALA A 66 4.04 14.90 2.77
CA ALA A 66 3.79 14.64 4.18
C ALA A 66 2.52 13.80 4.39
N ARG A 67 1.45 14.09 3.64
CA ARG A 67 0.20 13.32 3.69
C ARG A 67 0.43 11.87 3.26
N ASN A 68 1.02 11.66 2.08
CA ASN A 68 1.19 10.33 1.51
C ASN A 68 2.26 9.51 2.23
N ALA A 69 3.36 10.14 2.64
CA ALA A 69 4.36 9.50 3.49
C ALA A 69 3.78 9.16 4.88
N GLY A 70 2.91 10.01 5.45
CA GLY A 70 2.21 9.73 6.70
C GLY A 70 1.33 8.48 6.62
N VAL A 71 0.57 8.33 5.53
CA VAL A 71 -0.22 7.12 5.27
C VAL A 71 0.68 5.89 5.11
N ALA A 72 1.74 6.00 4.31
CA ALA A 72 2.67 4.89 4.09
C ALA A 72 3.39 4.45 5.38
N LEU A 73 3.85 5.40 6.20
CA LEU A 73 4.44 5.11 7.50
C LEU A 73 3.43 4.45 8.44
N SER A 74 2.19 4.93 8.46
CA SER A 74 1.11 4.33 9.26
C SER A 74 0.87 2.87 8.85
N LEU A 75 0.81 2.58 7.54
CA LEU A 75 0.73 1.21 7.03
C LEU A 75 1.96 0.38 7.42
N TYR A 76 3.15 0.98 7.41
CA TYR A 76 4.40 0.32 7.76
C TYR A 76 4.53 0.00 9.26
N THR A 77 3.82 0.70 10.14
CA THR A 77 3.81 0.39 11.59
C THR A 77 3.31 -1.03 11.90
N GLY A 78 2.71 -1.73 10.94
CA GLY A 78 2.48 -3.17 10.99
C GLY A 78 3.72 -3.98 11.40
N THR A 79 4.91 -3.52 11.06
CA THR A 79 6.17 -4.17 11.48
C THR A 79 6.37 -4.20 12.99
N ILE A 80 5.75 -3.28 13.74
CA ILE A 80 5.83 -3.20 15.20
C ILE A 80 4.59 -3.85 15.82
N SER A 81 3.43 -3.73 15.17
CA SER A 81 2.15 -4.26 15.66
C SER A 81 1.82 -5.68 15.18
N LEU A 82 2.81 -6.45 14.73
CA LEU A 82 2.64 -7.81 14.20
C LEU A 82 1.58 -7.86 13.08
N GLY A 83 1.60 -6.87 12.19
CA GLY A 83 0.73 -6.73 11.03
C GLY A 83 -0.66 -6.16 11.31
N LEU A 84 -1.05 -5.97 12.57
CA LEU A 84 -2.41 -5.52 12.94
C LEU A 84 -2.75 -4.16 12.35
N THR A 85 -1.85 -3.17 12.46
CA THR A 85 -2.11 -1.84 11.93
C THR A 85 -2.32 -1.89 10.42
N THR A 86 -1.49 -2.62 9.68
CA THR A 86 -1.65 -2.77 8.24
C THR A 86 -2.96 -3.48 7.87
N ILE A 87 -3.32 -4.55 8.57
CA ILE A 87 -4.54 -5.34 8.31
C ILE A 87 -5.80 -4.49 8.51
N ILE A 88 -5.78 -3.56 9.46
CA ILE A 88 -6.93 -2.68 9.74
C ILE A 88 -6.93 -1.45 8.83
N THR A 89 -5.80 -0.75 8.74
CA THR A 89 -5.70 0.52 8.02
C THR A 89 -5.83 0.35 6.52
N LEU A 90 -5.31 -0.75 5.94
CA LEU A 90 -5.34 -0.92 4.48
C LEU A 90 -6.76 -1.09 3.90
N PRO A 91 -7.64 -1.94 4.47
CA PRO A 91 -9.05 -1.95 4.08
C PRO A 91 -9.76 -0.63 4.28
N VAL A 92 -9.49 0.09 5.39
CA VAL A 92 -10.12 1.39 5.66
C VAL A 92 -9.70 2.42 4.63
N LEU A 93 -8.42 2.45 4.25
CA LEU A 93 -7.91 3.27 3.17
C LEU A 93 -8.60 2.91 1.85
N GLY A 94 -8.69 1.61 1.53
CA GLY A 94 -9.44 1.12 0.37
C GLY A 94 -10.89 1.58 0.37
N LEU A 95 -11.61 1.41 1.48
CA LEU A 95 -13.00 1.85 1.66
C LEU A 95 -13.15 3.35 1.35
N TYR A 96 -12.30 4.18 1.92
CA TYR A 96 -12.29 5.62 1.68
C TYR A 96 -12.08 5.95 0.20
N ILE A 97 -11.07 5.37 -0.45
CA ILE A 97 -10.77 5.58 -1.87
C ILE A 97 -11.91 5.09 -2.77
N GLY A 98 -12.52 3.95 -2.45
CA GLY A 98 -13.64 3.42 -3.20
C GLY A 98 -14.85 4.35 -3.17
N ALA A 99 -15.17 4.88 -1.98
CA ALA A 99 -16.26 5.82 -1.80
C ALA A 99 -16.00 7.15 -2.52
N THR A 100 -14.79 7.73 -2.39
CA THR A 100 -14.43 8.98 -3.07
C THR A 100 -14.41 8.81 -4.59
N ALA A 101 -13.87 7.69 -5.10
CA ALA A 101 -13.90 7.38 -6.52
C ALA A 101 -15.34 7.31 -7.05
N ARG A 102 -16.26 6.67 -6.32
CA ARG A 102 -17.68 6.59 -6.70
C ARG A 102 -18.29 7.99 -6.84
N ILE A 103 -18.12 8.84 -5.83
CA ILE A 103 -18.63 10.22 -5.84
C ILE A 103 -18.04 11.03 -7.00
N GLY A 104 -16.72 10.92 -7.22
CA GLY A 104 -16.06 11.59 -8.34
C GLY A 104 -16.63 11.13 -9.69
N ILE A 105 -16.83 9.82 -9.86
CA ILE A 105 -17.34 9.25 -11.11
C ILE A 105 -18.79 9.66 -11.35
N GLU A 106 -19.63 9.69 -10.32
CA GLU A 106 -21.03 10.12 -10.44
C GLU A 106 -21.16 11.62 -10.71
N SER A 107 -20.24 12.44 -10.20
CA SER A 107 -20.29 13.91 -10.36
C SER A 107 -19.73 14.40 -11.69
N VAL A 108 -18.56 13.89 -12.12
CA VAL A 108 -17.85 14.41 -13.30
C VAL A 108 -17.57 13.36 -14.37
N GLY A 109 -17.91 12.09 -14.11
CA GLY A 109 -17.69 10.98 -15.03
C GLY A 109 -16.30 10.34 -14.90
N TRP A 110 -16.18 9.07 -15.29
CA TRP A 110 -14.93 8.29 -15.20
C TRP A 110 -13.75 8.94 -15.91
N TRP A 111 -13.98 9.50 -17.10
CA TRP A 111 -12.90 10.09 -17.90
C TRP A 111 -12.30 11.34 -17.26
N ALA A 112 -13.13 12.17 -16.61
CA ALA A 112 -12.65 13.35 -15.91
C ALA A 112 -11.80 12.94 -14.70
N VAL A 113 -12.28 12.00 -13.88
CA VAL A 113 -11.53 11.50 -12.70
C VAL A 113 -10.22 10.82 -13.11
N ALA A 114 -10.25 9.96 -14.13
CA ALA A 114 -9.06 9.25 -14.59
C ALA A 114 -8.03 10.22 -15.20
N GLY A 115 -8.49 11.23 -15.95
CA GLY A 115 -7.63 12.24 -16.55
C GLY A 115 -7.04 13.22 -15.54
N SER A 116 -7.81 13.60 -14.50
CA SER A 116 -7.37 14.57 -13.50
C SER A 116 -6.42 13.97 -12.48
N ALA A 117 -6.61 12.71 -12.09
CA ALA A 117 -5.89 12.12 -10.96
C ALA A 117 -4.97 10.97 -11.35
N GLY A 118 -5.25 10.24 -12.45
CA GLY A 118 -4.66 8.94 -12.71
C GLY A 118 -3.13 8.92 -12.77
N TRP A 119 -2.50 9.99 -13.27
CA TRP A 119 -1.05 9.98 -13.57
C TRP A 119 -0.16 10.10 -12.34
N TYR A 120 -0.55 10.88 -11.33
CA TYR A 120 0.19 10.98 -10.07
C TYR A 120 -0.33 10.02 -8.99
N VAL A 121 -1.64 9.74 -8.99
CA VAL A 121 -2.26 8.82 -8.03
C VAL A 121 -1.77 7.37 -8.17
N GLY A 122 -1.42 6.94 -9.38
CA GLY A 122 -0.90 5.59 -9.63
C GLY A 122 0.37 5.26 -8.82
N PRO A 123 1.46 6.04 -8.97
CA PRO A 123 2.67 5.90 -8.16
C PRO A 123 2.43 5.95 -6.66
N GLU A 124 1.58 6.85 -6.17
CA GLU A 124 1.32 7.02 -4.74
C GLU A 124 0.57 5.84 -4.13
N PHE A 125 -0.45 5.33 -4.82
CA PHE A 125 -1.15 4.12 -4.40
C PHE A 125 -0.25 2.90 -4.45
N LEU A 126 0.56 2.75 -5.49
CA LEU A 126 1.54 1.67 -5.56
C LEU A 126 2.54 1.78 -4.40
N GLY A 127 2.99 3.00 -4.09
CA GLY A 127 3.80 3.30 -2.92
C GLY A 127 3.14 2.85 -1.62
N CYS A 128 1.85 3.15 -1.41
CA CYS A 128 1.11 2.72 -0.23
C CYS A 128 0.96 1.19 -0.14
N LEU A 129 0.68 0.52 -1.25
CA LEU A 129 0.56 -0.95 -1.31
C LEU A 129 1.88 -1.65 -0.99
N ILE A 130 3.00 -1.08 -1.46
CA ILE A 130 4.34 -1.58 -1.14
C ILE A 130 4.69 -1.31 0.34
N ALA A 131 4.30 -0.15 0.89
CA ALA A 131 4.49 0.14 2.32
C ALA A 131 3.73 -0.86 3.20
N ALA A 132 2.48 -1.14 2.85
CA ALA A 132 1.68 -2.16 3.50
C ALA A 132 2.32 -3.55 3.37
N ALA A 133 2.88 -3.88 2.20
CA ALA A 133 3.56 -5.15 2.00
C ALA A 133 4.78 -5.26 2.91
N GLY A 134 5.53 -4.16 3.10
CA GLY A 134 6.58 -4.03 4.11
C GLY A 134 6.05 -4.26 5.53
N GLY A 135 4.94 -3.60 5.88
CA GLY A 135 4.25 -3.76 7.18
C GLY A 135 3.89 -5.20 7.54
N LEU A 136 3.53 -6.04 6.55
CA LEU A 136 3.19 -7.45 6.74
C LEU A 136 4.35 -8.42 6.53
N TYR A 137 5.43 -7.98 5.90
CA TYR A 137 6.50 -8.86 5.44
C TYR A 137 7.16 -9.68 6.57
N PRO A 138 7.50 -9.10 7.73
CA PRO A 138 8.05 -9.87 8.84
C PRO A 138 7.10 -10.93 9.39
N LEU A 139 5.80 -10.61 9.50
CA LEU A 139 4.77 -11.53 9.99
C LEU A 139 4.63 -12.74 9.08
N VAL A 140 4.53 -12.52 7.76
CA VAL A 140 4.39 -13.59 6.77
C VAL A 140 5.64 -14.46 6.75
N SER A 141 6.83 -13.84 6.79
CA SER A 141 8.11 -14.56 6.83
C SER A 141 8.24 -15.46 8.08
N ALA A 142 7.75 -15.00 9.24
CA ALA A 142 7.73 -15.78 10.47
C ALA A 142 6.69 -16.91 10.46
N SER A 143 5.61 -16.76 9.69
CA SER A 143 4.48 -17.69 9.66
C SER A 143 4.67 -18.87 8.71
N LEU A 144 5.49 -18.72 7.68
CA LEU A 144 5.73 -19.77 6.68
C LEU A 144 6.56 -20.94 7.25
N PRO A 145 6.30 -22.20 6.87
CA PRO A 145 6.91 -23.38 7.50
C PRO A 145 8.27 -23.78 6.91
N PHE A 146 9.04 -22.87 6.30
CA PHE A 146 10.20 -23.25 5.48
C PHE A 146 11.37 -23.85 6.27
N ASP A 147 11.62 -23.36 7.49
CA ASP A 147 12.70 -23.84 8.36
C ASP A 147 12.18 -23.92 9.81
N SER A 148 11.84 -25.14 10.24
CA SER A 148 11.37 -25.43 11.60
C SER A 148 12.45 -25.26 12.67
N GLU A 149 13.72 -25.25 12.28
CA GLU A 149 14.87 -25.11 13.19
C GLU A 149 15.07 -23.68 13.69
N VAL A 150 14.60 -22.68 12.93
CA VAL A 150 14.75 -21.26 13.33
C VAL A 150 13.48 -20.78 14.04
N PRO A 151 13.57 -20.29 15.29
CA PRO A 151 12.44 -19.72 16.02
C PRO A 151 11.73 -18.61 15.21
N ARG A 152 10.39 -18.56 15.30
CA ARG A 152 9.57 -17.61 14.52
C ARG A 152 9.97 -16.15 14.72
N TRP A 153 10.28 -15.75 15.96
CA TRP A 153 10.70 -14.39 16.28
C TRP A 153 12.03 -14.02 15.60
N LYS A 154 12.97 -14.96 15.46
CA LYS A 154 14.24 -14.73 14.78
C LYS A 154 14.02 -14.57 13.27
N ARG A 155 13.10 -15.33 12.69
CA ARG A 155 12.69 -15.18 11.28
C ARG A 155 11.99 -13.84 11.02
N TYR A 156 11.18 -13.38 11.97
CA TYR A 156 10.57 -12.05 11.94
C TYR A 156 11.64 -10.96 11.85
N LEU A 157 12.64 -10.98 12.75
CA LEU A 157 13.73 -9.99 12.76
C LEU A 157 14.64 -10.11 11.53
N GLN A 158 14.92 -11.32 11.05
CA GLN A 158 15.71 -11.53 9.82
C GLN A 158 15.02 -10.98 8.56
N ALA A 159 13.70 -10.81 8.59
CA ALA A 159 12.94 -10.20 7.49
C ALA A 159 12.96 -8.66 7.52
N ALA A 160 13.45 -8.03 8.60
CA ALA A 160 13.46 -6.57 8.74
C ALA A 160 14.20 -5.82 7.61
N PRO A 161 15.37 -6.28 7.10
CA PRO A 161 16.02 -5.61 5.96
C PRO A 161 15.17 -5.62 4.69
N GLY A 162 14.47 -6.74 4.41
CA GLY A 162 13.56 -6.83 3.27
C GLY A 162 12.33 -5.93 3.43
N SER A 163 11.81 -5.83 4.65
CA SER A 163 10.74 -4.89 5.01
C SER A 163 11.16 -3.44 4.80
N LEU A 164 12.37 -3.06 5.25
CA LEU A 164 12.92 -1.72 5.07
C LEU A 164 13.13 -1.39 3.58
N LEU A 165 13.59 -2.36 2.78
CA LEU A 165 13.72 -2.16 1.33
C LEU A 165 12.36 -1.83 0.68
N LEU A 166 11.29 -2.54 1.08
CA LEU A 166 9.94 -2.23 0.61
C LEU A 166 9.51 -0.82 1.03
N LEU A 167 9.77 -0.41 2.28
CA LEU A 167 9.49 0.96 2.70
C LEU A 167 10.27 2.00 1.87
N SER A 168 11.56 1.76 1.60
CA SER A 168 12.37 2.68 0.77
C SER A 168 11.83 2.79 -0.66
N LEU A 169 11.41 1.67 -1.26
CA LEU A 169 10.77 1.67 -2.57
C LEU A 169 9.43 2.43 -2.56
N SER A 170 8.63 2.24 -1.51
CA SER A 170 7.39 2.97 -1.30
C SER A 170 7.62 4.49 -1.23
N VAL A 171 8.56 4.93 -0.38
CA VAL A 171 8.89 6.35 -0.25
C VAL A 171 9.38 6.93 -1.58
N GLY A 172 10.20 6.19 -2.33
CA GLY A 172 10.63 6.62 -3.67
C GLY A 172 9.48 6.81 -4.66
N LEU A 173 8.48 5.93 -4.64
CA LEU A 173 7.27 6.06 -5.46
C LEU A 173 6.39 7.24 -5.03
N ILE A 174 6.28 7.51 -3.73
CA ILE A 174 5.52 8.64 -3.21
C ILE A 174 6.20 9.96 -3.59
N ILE A 175 7.53 10.04 -3.48
CA ILE A 175 8.29 11.21 -3.93
C ILE A 175 8.08 11.45 -5.43
N LEU A 176 8.10 10.37 -6.24
CA LEU A 176 7.83 10.45 -7.67
C LEU A 176 6.39 10.95 -7.94
N GLY A 177 5.39 10.40 -7.24
CA GLY A 177 4.00 10.81 -7.35
C GLY A 177 3.80 12.29 -7.01
N ALA A 178 4.30 12.73 -5.86
CA ALA A 178 4.23 14.13 -5.43
C ALA A 178 4.94 15.08 -6.42
N GLY A 179 6.03 14.62 -7.04
CA GLY A 179 6.72 15.38 -8.09
C GLY A 179 5.89 15.52 -9.36
N ILE A 180 5.19 14.46 -9.78
CA ILE A 180 4.27 14.51 -10.94
C ILE A 180 3.07 15.41 -10.63
N GLU A 181 2.49 15.31 -9.44
CA GLU A 181 1.32 16.09 -9.04
C GLU A 181 1.58 17.61 -9.11
N ILE A 182 2.71 18.06 -8.56
CA ILE A 182 3.14 19.47 -8.66
C ILE A 182 3.25 19.93 -10.11
N LEU A 183 3.87 19.13 -10.98
CA LEU A 183 4.06 19.50 -12.38
C LEU A 183 2.75 19.58 -13.16
N VAL A 184 1.71 18.87 -12.74
CA VAL A 184 0.39 18.86 -13.37
C VAL A 184 -0.50 19.97 -12.82
N ILE A 185 -0.40 20.29 -11.52
CA ILE A 185 -1.19 21.36 -10.90
C ILE A 185 -0.66 22.75 -11.29
N ASP A 186 0.66 22.91 -11.43
CA ASP A 186 1.29 24.19 -11.79
C ASP A 186 1.27 24.49 -13.31
N SER A 187 0.71 23.61 -14.15
CA SER A 187 0.63 23.74 -15.62
C SER A 187 -0.74 24.15 -16.12
#